data_AF-G5HD21-F1
#
_entry.id   AF-G5HD21-F1
#
_cell.length_a   1.000
_cell.length_b   1.000
_cell.length_c   1.000
_cell.angle_alpha   90.00
_cell.angle_beta   90.00
_cell.angle_gamma   90.00
#
_symmetry.space_group_name_H-M   'P 1'
#
loop_
_entity.id
_entity.type
_entity.pdbx_description
1 polymer ?
#
loop_
_entity_poly.entity_id
_entity_poly.type
_entity_poly.pdbx_seq_one_letter_code
_entity_poly.pdbx_strand_id
1 'polypeptide(L)'
;MNVLLDTTIQINRIFKPVEKAQIEAFLRANDCYCSSYVLGEFKANVINDFVTLYSIMQIEENLTEVYQKIADVYSNRSKTRMLYLVNDLSREFDKDFDLIKEYLEIYPEKLLFRFYYGINEELLDQTQCARAKANLIAEKGSMQLDGIRCRKTDDQCGIETFWKKNQSLVRGLENHADVPAKMLPVLKCLNDSDEIPKGNACKSLGDCIIAIESLELEDGNVATTNKKDFKPICDHIGASLIEAKH
;
A
#
# COMPACT_ATOMS: atom_id res chain seq x y z
N MET A 1 -15.10 -6.58 -15.75
CA MET A 1 -13.68 -6.89 -16.05
C MET A 1 -12.96 -7.15 -14.75
N ASN A 2 -11.93 -7.98 -14.77
CA ASN A 2 -11.11 -8.27 -13.60
C ASN A 2 -10.01 -7.22 -13.49
N VAL A 3 -9.85 -6.56 -12.33
CA VAL A 3 -8.90 -5.45 -12.15
C VAL A 3 -8.15 -5.57 -10.83
N LEU A 4 -6.81 -5.51 -10.88
CA LEU A 4 -5.98 -5.41 -9.69
C LEU A 4 -5.88 -3.96 -9.23
N LEU A 5 -6.26 -3.67 -7.98
CA LEU A 5 -6.16 -2.34 -7.39
C LEU A 5 -4.79 -2.16 -6.73
N ASP A 6 -4.13 -1.05 -7.02
CA ASP A 6 -2.87 -0.70 -6.37
C ASP A 6 -3.06 -0.14 -4.94
N THR A 7 -1.95 0.06 -4.25
CA THR A 7 -1.94 0.61 -2.89
C THR A 7 -2.51 2.03 -2.82
N THR A 8 -2.38 2.84 -3.89
CA THR A 8 -2.89 4.22 -3.89
C THR A 8 -4.41 4.28 -3.93
N ILE A 9 -5.05 3.44 -4.75
CA ILE A 9 -6.51 3.30 -4.80
C ILE A 9 -7.04 2.87 -3.42
N GLN A 10 -6.39 1.89 -2.79
CA GLN A 10 -6.78 1.40 -1.46
C GLN A 10 -6.65 2.45 -0.36
N ILE A 11 -5.67 3.36 -0.44
CA ILE A 11 -5.54 4.48 0.49
C ILE A 11 -6.57 5.57 0.19
N ASN A 12 -6.71 5.96 -1.08
CA ASN A 12 -7.52 7.12 -1.47
C ASN A 12 -9.01 6.88 -1.25
N ARG A 13 -9.51 5.67 -1.48
CA ARG A 13 -10.92 5.32 -1.20
C ARG A 13 -11.32 5.50 0.27
N ILE A 14 -10.36 5.46 1.19
CA ILE A 14 -10.59 5.68 2.62
C ILE A 14 -10.50 7.17 2.93
N PHE A 15 -9.41 7.81 2.52
CA PHE A 15 -9.04 9.14 3.04
C PHE A 15 -9.32 10.32 2.10
N LYS A 16 -9.69 10.09 0.84
CA LYS A 16 -9.93 11.13 -0.17
C LYS A 16 -11.42 11.17 -0.55
N PRO A 17 -12.23 12.03 0.09
CA PRO A 17 -13.69 12.02 -0.10
C PRO A 17 -14.13 12.26 -1.54
N VAL A 18 -13.41 13.14 -2.27
CA VAL A 18 -13.69 13.44 -3.68
C VAL A 18 -13.51 12.19 -4.54
N GLU A 19 -12.42 11.46 -4.32
CA GLU A 19 -12.11 10.23 -5.07
C GLU A 19 -12.94 9.03 -4.59
N LYS A 20 -13.38 9.03 -3.33
CA LYS A 20 -14.11 7.91 -2.73
C LYS A 20 -15.36 7.53 -3.52
N ALA A 21 -16.21 8.48 -3.90
CA ALA A 21 -17.43 8.18 -4.64
C ALA A 21 -17.14 7.58 -6.02
N GLN A 22 -16.09 8.06 -6.69
CA GLN A 22 -15.65 7.58 -7.99
C GLN A 22 -15.07 6.16 -7.88
N ILE A 23 -14.21 5.93 -6.89
CA ILE A 23 -13.64 4.61 -6.62
C ILE A 23 -14.74 3.63 -6.22
N GLU A 24 -15.69 4.00 -5.36
CA GLU A 24 -16.82 3.11 -5.02
C GLU A 24 -17.70 2.76 -6.23
N ALA A 25 -17.94 3.71 -7.13
CA ALA A 25 -18.62 3.42 -8.39
C ALA A 25 -17.81 2.45 -9.27
N PHE A 26 -16.49 2.65 -9.33
CA PHE A 26 -15.57 1.76 -10.03
C PHE A 26 -15.59 0.33 -9.47
N LEU A 27 -15.53 0.18 -8.14
CA LEU A 27 -15.57 -1.12 -7.47
C LEU A 27 -16.89 -1.86 -7.72
N ARG A 28 -18.02 -1.15 -7.77
CA ARG A 28 -19.33 -1.77 -8.07
C ARG A 28 -19.47 -2.22 -9.51
N ALA A 29 -18.72 -1.63 -10.43
CA ALA A 29 -18.82 -1.90 -11.87
C ALA A 29 -17.86 -2.99 -12.36
N ASN A 30 -16.91 -3.41 -11.52
CA ASN A 30 -15.81 -4.29 -11.91
C ASN A 30 -15.62 -5.41 -10.87
N ASP A 31 -14.98 -6.50 -11.28
CA ASP A 31 -14.51 -7.51 -10.33
C ASP A 31 -13.10 -7.12 -9.91
N CYS A 32 -12.96 -6.63 -8.67
CA CYS A 32 -11.75 -6.01 -8.20
C CYS A 32 -10.95 -6.96 -7.32
N TYR A 33 -9.65 -7.04 -7.56
CA TYR A 33 -8.70 -7.86 -6.82
C TYR A 33 -7.67 -6.97 -6.14
N CYS A 34 -7.01 -7.50 -5.11
CA CYS A 34 -5.75 -6.99 -4.61
C CYS A 34 -4.75 -8.13 -4.47
N SER A 35 -3.49 -7.77 -4.22
CA SER A 35 -2.47 -8.74 -3.86
C SER A 35 -2.04 -8.63 -2.41
N SER A 36 -1.43 -9.70 -1.90
CA SER A 36 -0.77 -9.67 -0.60
C SER A 36 0.36 -8.63 -0.57
N TYR A 37 0.99 -8.32 -1.71
CA TYR A 37 1.96 -7.24 -1.78
C TYR A 37 1.30 -5.90 -1.44
N VAL A 38 0.16 -5.59 -2.07
CA VAL A 38 -0.63 -4.36 -1.82
C VAL A 38 -1.10 -4.30 -0.36
N LEU A 39 -1.59 -5.41 0.19
CA LEU A 39 -1.96 -5.47 1.61
C LEU A 39 -0.74 -5.22 2.53
N GLY A 40 0.41 -5.79 2.19
CA GLY A 40 1.66 -5.58 2.91
C GLY A 40 2.13 -4.13 2.87
N GLU A 41 1.96 -3.44 1.75
CA GLU A 41 2.21 -2.00 1.64
C GLU A 41 1.19 -1.19 2.44
N PHE A 42 -0.09 -1.55 2.39
CA PHE A 42 -1.13 -0.90 3.17
C PHE A 42 -0.85 -1.01 4.67
N LYS A 43 -0.52 -2.20 5.17
CA LYS A 43 -0.12 -2.40 6.58
C LYS A 43 1.14 -1.60 6.93
N ALA A 44 2.15 -1.62 6.07
CA ALA A 44 3.44 -0.94 6.33
C ALA A 44 3.34 0.58 6.32
N ASN A 45 2.35 1.13 5.61
CA ASN A 45 2.15 2.56 5.47
C ASN A 45 1.05 3.05 6.40
N VAL A 46 -0.17 2.52 6.29
CA VAL A 46 -1.35 3.03 6.99
C VAL A 46 -1.41 2.51 8.42
N ILE A 47 -1.37 1.19 8.62
CA ILE A 47 -1.51 0.60 9.97
C ILE A 47 -0.29 0.94 10.83
N ASN A 48 0.91 0.93 10.27
CA ASN A 48 2.12 1.31 11.00
C ASN A 48 2.13 2.81 11.40
N ASP A 49 1.67 3.70 10.52
CA ASP A 49 1.52 5.12 10.88
C ASP A 49 0.39 5.32 11.90
N PHE A 50 -0.67 4.52 11.84
CA PHE A 50 -1.70 4.49 12.87
C PHE A 50 -1.13 4.08 14.23
N VAL A 51 -0.25 3.08 14.33
CA VAL A 51 0.40 2.71 15.61
C VAL A 51 1.17 3.89 16.22
N THR A 52 1.81 4.70 15.36
CA THR A 52 2.50 5.92 15.81
C THR A 52 1.49 6.95 16.30
N LEU A 53 0.41 7.18 15.55
CA LEU A 53 -0.67 8.07 15.93
C LEU A 53 -1.34 7.65 17.24
N TYR A 54 -1.62 6.37 17.42
CA TYR A 54 -2.18 5.80 18.64
C TYR A 54 -1.32 6.21 19.84
N SER A 55 -0.01 6.02 19.75
CA SER A 55 0.92 6.40 20.81
C SER A 55 0.89 7.90 21.12
N ILE A 56 0.77 8.76 20.11
CA ILE A 56 0.61 10.21 20.29
C ILE A 56 -0.72 10.51 21.03
N MET A 57 -1.82 9.94 20.56
CA MET A 57 -3.16 10.17 21.13
C MET A 57 -3.30 9.70 22.58
N GLN A 58 -2.52 8.69 23.00
CA GLN A 58 -2.49 8.26 24.40
C GLN A 58 -1.84 9.30 25.32
N ILE A 59 -0.89 10.11 24.81
CA ILE A 59 -0.12 11.08 25.58
C ILE A 59 -0.79 12.45 25.61
N GLU A 60 -1.24 12.93 24.45
CA GLU A 60 -1.77 14.29 24.32
C GLU A 60 -3.22 14.40 24.83
N GLU A 61 -3.63 15.61 25.20
CA GLU A 61 -4.94 15.87 25.85
C GLU A 61 -5.99 16.47 24.90
N ASN A 62 -5.59 16.87 23.69
CA ASN A 62 -6.50 17.43 22.69
C ASN A 62 -5.94 17.32 21.27
N LEU A 63 -6.81 17.53 20.27
CA LEU A 63 -6.43 17.45 18.86
C LEU A 63 -5.35 18.47 18.45
N THR A 64 -5.29 19.65 19.07
CA THR A 64 -4.30 20.68 18.71
C THR A 64 -2.88 20.19 19.01
N GLU A 65 -2.67 19.61 20.18
CA GLU A 65 -1.40 19.00 20.59
C GLU A 65 -1.03 17.81 19.70
N VAL A 66 -2.01 16.96 19.35
CA VAL A 66 -1.80 15.84 18.41
C VAL A 66 -1.30 16.35 17.06
N TYR A 67 -1.91 17.39 16.50
CA TYR A 67 -1.45 17.98 15.24
C TYR A 67 -0.03 18.56 15.34
N GLN A 68 0.33 19.17 16.47
CA GLN A 68 1.68 19.66 16.73
C GLN A 68 2.69 18.50 16.75
N LYS A 69 2.39 17.40 17.46
CA LYS A 69 3.26 16.21 17.48
C LYS A 69 3.40 15.54 16.12
N ILE A 70 2.34 15.49 15.32
CA ILE A 70 2.42 15.01 13.94
C ILE A 70 3.37 15.90 13.11
N ALA A 71 3.39 17.21 13.36
CA ALA A 71 4.30 18.13 12.67
C ALA A 71 5.77 17.86 12.99
N ASP A 72 6.08 17.31 14.16
CA ASP A 72 7.45 16.93 14.57
C ASP A 72 7.94 15.62 13.93
N VAL A 73 7.06 14.86 13.28
CA VAL A 73 7.44 13.60 12.63
C VAL A 73 8.34 13.88 11.41
N TYR A 74 9.51 13.25 11.42
CA TYR A 74 10.56 13.44 10.42
C TYR A 74 10.13 13.12 8.98
N SER A 75 9.37 12.03 8.79
CA SER A 75 8.94 11.60 7.45
C SER A 75 7.71 12.36 6.98
N ASN A 76 7.85 13.21 5.96
CA ASN A 76 6.72 13.94 5.35
C ASN A 76 5.60 13.02 4.84
N ARG A 77 5.96 11.82 4.34
CA ARG A 77 4.97 10.82 3.91
C ARG A 77 4.17 10.26 5.08
N SER A 78 4.86 9.91 6.16
CA SER A 78 4.21 9.42 7.39
C SER A 78 3.34 10.51 8.02
N LYS A 79 3.86 11.73 8.12
CA LYS A 79 3.12 12.93 8.54
C LYS A 79 1.82 13.11 7.77
N THR A 80 1.88 13.09 6.43
CA THR A 80 0.70 13.23 5.57
C THR A 80 -0.34 12.14 5.84
N ARG A 81 0.09 10.89 6.03
CA ARG A 81 -0.83 9.76 6.30
C ARG A 81 -1.41 9.81 7.72
N MET A 82 -0.64 10.23 8.72
CA MET A 82 -1.19 10.49 10.06
C MET A 82 -2.22 11.61 10.05
N LEU A 83 -1.99 12.68 9.27
CA LEU A 83 -3.01 13.72 9.07
C LEU A 83 -4.27 13.14 8.41
N TYR A 84 -4.14 12.24 7.43
CA TYR A 84 -5.31 11.54 6.87
C TYR A 84 -6.07 10.73 7.92
N LEU A 85 -5.36 9.98 8.77
CA LEU A 85 -5.96 9.18 9.84
C LEU A 85 -6.71 10.03 10.86
N VAL A 86 -6.07 11.10 11.37
CA VAL A 86 -6.70 12.02 12.34
C VAL A 86 -7.89 12.74 11.71
N ASN A 87 -7.78 13.18 10.46
CA ASN A 87 -8.87 13.89 9.79
C ASN A 87 -10.07 12.98 9.48
N ASP A 88 -9.84 11.68 9.23
CA ASP A 88 -10.92 10.71 9.06
C ASP A 88 -11.67 10.50 10.38
N LEU A 89 -10.95 10.23 11.47
CA LEU A 89 -11.50 10.10 12.83
C LEU A 89 -12.24 11.38 13.26
N SER A 90 -11.61 12.54 13.06
CA SER A 90 -12.19 13.85 13.40
C SER A 90 -13.49 14.12 12.65
N ARG A 91 -13.62 13.65 11.41
CA ARG A 91 -14.86 13.82 10.64
C ARG A 91 -15.97 12.90 11.14
N GLU A 92 -15.60 11.69 11.55
CA GLU A 92 -16.54 10.69 12.02
C GLU A 92 -17.17 11.05 13.37
N PHE A 93 -16.37 11.64 14.27
CA PHE A 93 -16.79 11.98 15.64
C PHE A 93 -16.95 13.48 15.87
N ASP A 94 -17.11 14.28 14.81
CA ASP A 94 -17.24 15.75 14.88
C ASP A 94 -16.18 16.44 15.77
N LYS A 95 -14.94 15.96 15.68
CA LYS A 95 -13.77 16.42 16.46
C LYS A 95 -13.87 16.22 17.97
N ASP A 96 -14.80 15.38 18.45
CA ASP A 96 -14.86 14.96 19.84
C ASP A 96 -13.64 14.10 20.18
N PHE A 97 -12.72 14.66 20.95
CA PHE A 97 -11.44 14.02 21.25
C PHE A 97 -11.60 12.76 22.10
N ASP A 98 -12.52 12.77 23.06
CA ASP A 98 -12.74 11.65 23.98
C ASP A 98 -13.35 10.47 23.23
N LEU A 99 -14.38 10.73 22.40
CA LEU A 99 -14.96 9.69 21.54
C LEU A 99 -13.94 9.12 20.54
N ILE A 100 -13.06 9.97 19.98
CA ILE A 100 -11.98 9.49 19.11
C ILE A 100 -11.07 8.54 19.90
N LYS A 101 -10.65 8.91 21.12
CA LYS A 101 -9.76 8.07 21.95
C LYS A 101 -10.40 6.72 22.29
N GLU A 102 -11.68 6.70 22.66
CA GLU A 102 -12.43 5.46 22.90
C GLU A 102 -12.47 4.57 21.65
N TYR A 103 -12.58 5.18 20.46
CA TYR A 103 -12.67 4.45 19.20
C TYR A 103 -11.32 3.91 18.68
N LEU A 104 -10.19 4.45 19.15
CA LEU A 104 -8.87 4.12 18.61
C LEU A 104 -8.56 2.63 18.69
N GLU A 105 -9.04 1.91 19.71
CA GLU A 105 -8.72 0.49 19.90
C GLU A 105 -9.21 -0.39 18.75
N ILE A 106 -10.34 -0.04 18.14
CA ILE A 106 -10.98 -0.83 17.06
C ILE A 106 -10.75 -0.24 15.66
N TYR A 107 -10.15 0.95 15.57
CA TYR A 107 -9.96 1.62 14.29
C TYR A 107 -9.10 0.83 13.28
N PRO A 108 -8.04 0.10 13.67
CA PRO A 108 -7.27 -0.75 12.75
C PRO A 108 -8.10 -1.83 12.07
N GLU A 109 -9.02 -2.46 12.82
CA GLU A 109 -9.92 -3.48 12.27
C GLU A 109 -10.81 -2.88 11.20
N LYS A 110 -11.31 -1.67 11.44
CA LYS A 110 -12.08 -0.92 10.44
C LYS A 110 -11.26 -0.53 9.22
N LEU A 111 -10.00 -0.13 9.39
CA LEU A 111 -9.12 0.17 8.25
C LEU A 111 -8.90 -1.08 7.39
N LEU A 112 -8.70 -2.24 8.02
CA LEU A 112 -8.58 -3.52 7.31
C LEU A 112 -9.90 -3.95 6.66
N PHE A 113 -11.04 -3.77 7.34
CA PHE A 113 -12.35 -4.00 6.74
C PHE A 113 -12.57 -3.14 5.50
N ARG A 114 -12.22 -1.85 5.56
CA ARG A 114 -12.32 -0.93 4.42
C ARG A 114 -11.37 -1.29 3.28
N PHE A 115 -10.21 -1.89 3.57
CA PHE A 115 -9.32 -2.43 2.54
C PHE A 115 -9.99 -3.57 1.75
N TYR A 116 -10.58 -4.54 2.45
CA TYR A 116 -11.25 -5.70 1.83
C TYR A 116 -12.62 -5.39 1.22
N TYR A 117 -13.25 -4.28 1.60
CA TYR A 117 -14.57 -3.95 1.08
C TYR A 117 -14.56 -3.82 -0.45
N GLY A 118 -15.43 -4.54 -1.15
CA GLY A 118 -15.58 -4.42 -2.61
C GLY A 118 -14.40 -4.95 -3.44
N ILE A 119 -13.54 -5.78 -2.86
CA ILE A 119 -12.57 -6.61 -3.60
C ILE A 119 -12.89 -8.10 -3.37
N ASN A 120 -12.34 -8.96 -4.22
CA ASN A 120 -12.37 -10.40 -4.06
C ASN A 120 -11.67 -10.82 -2.76
N GLU A 121 -12.21 -11.84 -2.10
CA GLU A 121 -11.69 -12.35 -0.81
C GLU A 121 -10.31 -12.99 -0.98
N GLU A 122 -10.08 -13.66 -2.11
CA GLU A 122 -8.79 -14.26 -2.42
C GLU A 122 -7.84 -13.22 -3.02
N LEU A 123 -6.80 -12.89 -2.25
CA LEU A 123 -5.72 -12.02 -2.73
C LEU A 123 -4.79 -12.79 -3.66
N LEU A 124 -4.32 -12.14 -4.73
CA LEU A 124 -3.18 -12.64 -5.49
C LEU A 124 -1.94 -12.69 -4.58
N ASP A 125 -1.18 -13.77 -4.60
CA ASP A 125 -0.16 -14.03 -3.57
C ASP A 125 1.15 -14.58 -4.12
N GLN A 126 1.54 -14.23 -5.35
CA GLN A 126 2.78 -14.76 -5.94
C GLN A 126 4.02 -14.36 -5.12
N THR A 127 4.01 -13.21 -4.45
CA THR A 127 5.12 -12.77 -3.60
C THR A 127 5.09 -13.31 -2.18
N GLN A 128 3.96 -13.87 -1.70
CA GLN A 128 3.78 -14.29 -0.30
C GLN A 128 4.26 -13.23 0.70
N CYS A 129 3.86 -11.97 0.47
CA CYS A 129 4.46 -10.82 1.13
C CYS A 129 4.42 -10.95 2.66
N ALA A 130 5.59 -10.99 3.30
CA ALA A 130 5.71 -11.14 4.75
C ALA A 130 4.94 -10.05 5.51
N ARG A 131 4.91 -8.82 4.97
CA ARG A 131 4.22 -7.69 5.60
C ARG A 131 2.70 -7.84 5.60
N ALA A 132 2.12 -8.60 4.66
CA ALA A 132 0.70 -8.92 4.70
C ALA A 132 0.33 -9.79 5.90
N LYS A 133 1.28 -10.59 6.40
CA LYS A 133 1.12 -11.46 7.58
C LYS A 133 1.38 -10.73 8.90
N ALA A 134 1.72 -9.45 8.86
CA ALA A 134 1.96 -8.65 10.06
C ALA A 134 0.67 -8.53 10.90
N ASN A 135 0.81 -8.63 12.22
CA ASN A 135 -0.31 -8.65 13.16
C ASN A 135 -0.20 -7.49 14.14
N LEU A 136 -1.34 -6.87 14.42
CA LEU A 136 -1.43 -5.83 15.44
C LEU A 136 -1.50 -6.49 16.81
N ILE A 137 -0.64 -6.07 17.71
CA ILE A 137 -0.60 -6.51 19.11
C ILE A 137 -0.91 -5.30 19.97
N ALA A 138 -1.97 -5.38 20.76
CA ALA A 138 -2.35 -4.36 21.73
C ALA A 138 -2.07 -4.87 23.14
N GLU A 139 -1.19 -4.18 23.87
CA GLU A 139 -0.83 -4.52 25.25
C GLU A 139 -0.77 -3.26 26.10
N LYS A 140 -1.55 -3.24 27.20
CA LYS A 140 -1.47 -2.25 28.29
C LYS A 140 -1.36 -0.79 27.81
N GLY A 141 -2.27 -0.36 26.93
CA GLY A 141 -2.29 1.02 26.42
C GLY A 141 -1.22 1.32 25.36
N SER A 142 -0.57 0.29 24.80
CA SER A 142 0.33 0.42 23.66
C SER A 142 -0.09 -0.50 22.52
N MET A 143 0.25 -0.12 21.30
CA MET A 143 0.06 -0.96 20.12
C MET A 143 1.37 -1.14 19.37
N GLN A 144 1.55 -2.30 18.77
CA GLN A 144 2.69 -2.61 17.92
C GLN A 144 2.23 -3.44 16.73
N LEU A 145 2.91 -3.26 15.59
CA LEU A 145 2.66 -4.06 14.39
C LEU A 145 3.81 -5.05 14.20
N ASP A 146 3.63 -6.26 14.72
CA ASP A 146 4.62 -7.32 14.65
C ASP A 146 4.70 -7.93 13.25
N GLY A 147 5.89 -8.36 12.84
CA GLY A 147 6.13 -8.93 11.50
C GLY A 147 6.15 -7.92 10.35
N ILE A 148 6.06 -6.61 10.61
CA ILE A 148 6.04 -5.61 9.52
C ILE A 148 7.42 -5.33 8.89
N ARG A 149 8.50 -5.68 9.61
CA ARG A 149 9.86 -5.45 9.15
C ARG A 149 10.21 -6.42 8.02
N CYS A 150 10.92 -5.93 7.02
CA CYS A 150 11.44 -6.75 5.93
C CYS A 150 12.84 -6.29 5.58
N ARG A 151 13.81 -7.18 5.79
CA ARG A 151 15.25 -6.93 5.57
C ARG A 151 15.72 -7.73 4.36
N LYS A 152 16.85 -7.30 3.78
CA LYS A 152 17.48 -7.97 2.62
C LYS A 152 17.96 -9.38 2.96
N THR A 153 18.35 -9.61 4.21
CA THR A 153 18.95 -10.86 4.73
C THR A 153 17.93 -11.94 5.06
N ASP A 154 16.65 -11.59 5.14
CA ASP A 154 15.63 -12.47 5.71
C ASP A 154 14.87 -13.16 4.57
N ASP A 155 14.80 -14.50 4.61
CA ASP A 155 14.05 -15.29 3.64
C ASP A 155 12.64 -15.59 4.14
N GLN A 156 11.82 -14.54 4.18
CA GLN A 156 10.51 -14.54 4.83
C GLN A 156 9.33 -14.41 3.86
N CYS A 157 9.57 -14.36 2.55
CA CYS A 157 8.55 -14.23 1.51
C CYS A 157 9.02 -14.83 0.18
N GLY A 158 8.10 -15.05 -0.75
CA GLY A 158 8.33 -15.66 -2.06
C GLY A 158 8.92 -14.73 -3.14
N ILE A 159 9.44 -13.55 -2.76
CA ILE A 159 9.91 -12.54 -3.73
C ILE A 159 11.04 -13.04 -4.65
N GLU A 160 11.86 -13.98 -4.17
CA GLU A 160 12.92 -14.59 -4.96
C GLU A 160 12.38 -15.50 -6.06
N THR A 161 11.45 -16.37 -5.72
CA THR A 161 10.74 -17.21 -6.68
C THR A 161 9.96 -16.36 -7.69
N PHE A 162 9.30 -15.31 -7.20
CA PHE A 162 8.58 -14.35 -8.04
C PHE A 162 9.49 -13.74 -9.11
N TRP A 163 10.65 -13.20 -8.73
CA TRP A 163 11.56 -12.60 -9.70
C TRP A 163 12.17 -13.62 -10.63
N LYS A 164 12.59 -14.80 -10.14
CA LYS A 164 13.11 -15.86 -11.03
C LYS A 164 12.10 -16.29 -12.10
N LYS A 165 10.80 -16.31 -11.77
CA LYS A 165 9.72 -16.63 -12.72
C LYS A 165 9.48 -15.50 -13.73
N ASN A 166 9.53 -14.25 -13.27
CA ASN A 166 9.00 -13.10 -14.00
C ASN A 166 10.07 -12.11 -14.54
N GLN A 167 11.36 -12.35 -14.28
CA GLN A 167 12.46 -11.46 -14.69
C GLN A 167 12.46 -11.13 -16.18
N SER A 168 12.11 -12.11 -17.03
CA SER A 168 12.05 -11.92 -18.48
C SER A 168 11.02 -10.87 -18.90
N LEU A 169 9.96 -10.66 -18.12
CA LEU A 169 8.92 -9.68 -18.41
C LEU A 169 9.41 -8.24 -18.28
N VAL A 170 10.39 -7.98 -17.41
CA VAL A 170 10.91 -6.63 -17.13
C VAL A 170 12.27 -6.38 -17.79
N ARG A 171 12.74 -7.32 -18.62
CA ARG A 171 14.03 -7.21 -19.28
C ARG A 171 13.99 -6.11 -20.34
N GLY A 172 14.87 -5.13 -20.22
CA GLY A 172 14.92 -3.98 -21.13
C GLY A 172 14.08 -2.79 -20.67
N LEU A 173 13.27 -2.94 -19.61
CA LEU A 173 12.50 -1.85 -19.02
C LEU A 173 13.41 -0.70 -18.56
N GLU A 174 14.63 -1.00 -18.09
CA GLU A 174 15.63 -0.01 -17.69
C GLU A 174 16.09 0.94 -18.81
N ASN A 175 15.77 0.63 -20.07
CA ASN A 175 16.11 1.46 -21.23
C ASN A 175 14.97 2.40 -21.66
N HIS A 176 13.79 2.30 -21.05
CA HIS A 176 12.68 3.21 -21.32
C HIS A 176 12.89 4.56 -20.61
N ALA A 177 12.79 5.66 -21.38
CA ALA A 177 13.05 7.01 -20.88
C ALA A 177 12.09 7.46 -19.77
N ASP A 178 10.86 6.94 -19.77
CA ASP A 178 9.78 7.37 -18.87
C ASP A 178 9.71 6.53 -17.58
N VAL A 179 10.60 5.54 -17.40
CA VAL A 179 10.63 4.72 -16.19
C VAL A 179 11.13 5.54 -14.99
N PRO A 180 10.44 5.47 -13.82
CA PRO A 180 10.86 6.22 -12.65
C PRO A 180 12.32 5.98 -12.25
N ALA A 181 13.09 7.06 -12.07
CA ALA A 181 14.52 7.00 -11.75
C ALA A 181 14.86 6.13 -10.52
N LYS A 182 13.93 6.01 -9.55
CA LYS A 182 14.05 5.15 -8.36
C LYS A 182 14.19 3.65 -8.71
N MET A 183 13.69 3.24 -9.87
CA MET A 183 13.64 1.84 -10.33
C MET A 183 14.87 1.44 -11.12
N LEU A 184 15.44 2.37 -11.90
CA LEU A 184 16.51 2.08 -12.86
C LEU A 184 17.71 1.33 -12.27
N PRO A 185 18.27 1.70 -11.10
CA PRO A 185 19.40 0.96 -10.53
C PRO A 185 19.02 -0.47 -10.18
N VAL A 186 17.80 -0.68 -9.68
CA VAL A 186 17.33 -2.00 -9.24
C VAL A 186 16.99 -2.88 -10.43
N LEU A 187 16.39 -2.34 -11.49
CA LEU A 187 16.15 -3.06 -12.74
C LEU A 187 17.46 -3.52 -13.38
N LYS A 188 18.48 -2.65 -13.41
CA LYS A 188 19.82 -3.02 -13.91
C LYS A 188 20.43 -4.17 -13.11
N CYS A 189 20.44 -4.08 -11.78
CA CYS A 189 20.94 -5.18 -10.93
C CYS A 189 20.15 -6.48 -11.13
N LEU A 190 18.82 -6.39 -11.27
CA LEU A 190 17.99 -7.56 -11.55
C LEU A 190 18.34 -8.18 -12.92
N ASN A 191 18.61 -7.38 -13.95
CA ASN A 191 18.82 -7.87 -15.32
C ASN A 191 20.28 -8.25 -15.64
N ASP A 192 21.27 -7.63 -14.97
CA ASP A 192 22.69 -7.79 -15.29
C ASP A 192 23.43 -8.77 -14.35
N SER A 193 22.99 -8.89 -13.10
CA SER A 193 23.72 -9.67 -12.08
C SER A 193 22.88 -10.77 -11.43
N ASP A 194 21.66 -11.02 -11.91
CA ASP A 194 20.66 -11.92 -11.31
C ASP A 194 20.47 -11.67 -9.80
N GLU A 195 20.77 -10.44 -9.34
CA GLU A 195 20.62 -10.09 -7.93
C GLU A 195 19.16 -9.81 -7.65
N ILE A 196 18.55 -10.69 -6.85
CA ILE A 196 17.13 -10.61 -6.52
C ILE A 196 16.85 -9.40 -5.60
N PRO A 197 15.97 -8.47 -6.02
CA PRO A 197 15.58 -7.34 -5.20
C PRO A 197 14.86 -7.76 -3.91
N LYS A 198 15.48 -7.47 -2.76
CA LYS A 198 14.90 -7.65 -1.41
C LYS A 198 14.93 -6.33 -0.61
N GLY A 199 14.12 -6.23 0.44
CA GLY A 199 14.08 -5.05 1.32
C GLY A 199 13.68 -3.75 0.59
N ASN A 200 14.51 -2.70 0.66
CA ASN A 200 14.23 -1.42 -0.01
C ASN A 200 14.28 -1.54 -1.54
N ALA A 201 15.10 -2.43 -2.10
CA ALA A 201 15.13 -2.66 -3.55
C ALA A 201 13.80 -3.26 -4.04
N CYS A 202 13.22 -4.18 -3.26
CA CYS A 202 11.86 -4.69 -3.50
C CYS A 202 10.81 -3.58 -3.46
N LYS A 203 10.90 -2.63 -2.51
CA LYS A 203 9.99 -1.46 -2.48
C LYS A 203 10.15 -0.56 -3.70
N SER A 204 11.38 -0.38 -4.21
CA SER A 204 11.61 0.43 -5.41
C SER A 204 10.91 -0.16 -6.64
N LEU A 205 10.75 -1.48 -6.70
CA LEU A 205 10.04 -2.18 -7.77
C LEU A 205 8.61 -2.59 -7.41
N GLY A 206 8.00 -2.00 -6.38
CA GLY A 206 6.63 -2.33 -5.97
C GLY A 206 5.61 -2.19 -7.11
N ASP A 207 5.73 -1.11 -7.89
CA ASP A 207 4.86 -0.87 -9.05
C ASP A 207 5.03 -1.97 -10.13
N CYS A 208 6.25 -2.50 -10.33
CA CYS A 208 6.48 -3.67 -11.19
C CYS A 208 5.84 -4.94 -10.65
N ILE A 209 5.98 -5.18 -9.34
CA ILE A 209 5.42 -6.38 -8.70
C ILE A 209 3.90 -6.41 -8.90
N ILE A 210 3.22 -5.30 -8.59
CA ILE A 210 1.77 -5.16 -8.76
C ILE A 210 1.38 -5.35 -10.23
N ALA A 211 2.08 -4.69 -11.17
CA ALA A 211 1.76 -4.81 -12.58
C ALA A 211 1.93 -6.25 -13.11
N ILE A 212 2.97 -6.97 -12.67
CA ILE A 212 3.19 -8.37 -13.05
C ILE A 212 2.13 -9.29 -12.40
N GLU A 213 1.79 -9.09 -11.12
CA GLU A 213 0.73 -9.88 -10.46
C GLU A 213 -0.61 -9.74 -11.19
N SER A 214 -0.90 -8.56 -11.78
CA SER A 214 -2.13 -8.35 -12.54
C SER A 214 -2.27 -9.29 -13.74
N LEU A 215 -1.17 -9.80 -14.31
CA LEU A 215 -1.18 -10.73 -15.45
C LEU A 215 -1.78 -12.11 -15.12
N GLU A 216 -2.05 -12.40 -13.84
CA GLU A 216 -2.86 -13.57 -13.45
C GLU A 216 -4.36 -13.37 -13.74
N LEU A 217 -4.77 -12.13 -14.00
CA LEU A 217 -6.13 -11.79 -14.44
C LEU A 217 -6.20 -11.83 -15.97
N GLU A 218 -7.38 -12.17 -16.51
CA GLU A 218 -7.64 -12.42 -17.95
C GLU A 218 -7.09 -11.33 -18.91
N ASP A 219 -7.00 -10.08 -18.46
CA ASP A 219 -6.55 -8.93 -19.27
C ASP A 219 -5.37 -8.13 -18.65
N GLY A 220 -4.80 -8.58 -17.53
CA GLY A 220 -3.69 -7.85 -16.91
C GLY A 220 -4.05 -6.43 -16.43
N ASN A 221 -5.30 -6.18 -16.03
CA ASN A 221 -5.74 -4.82 -15.71
C ASN A 221 -5.22 -4.35 -14.35
N VAL A 222 -4.63 -3.16 -14.31
CA VAL A 222 -4.23 -2.46 -13.08
C VAL A 222 -4.98 -1.15 -12.95
N ALA A 223 -5.63 -0.92 -11.81
CA ALA A 223 -6.17 0.39 -11.45
C ALA A 223 -5.22 1.14 -10.50
N THR A 224 -4.88 2.38 -10.86
CA THR A 224 -3.97 3.23 -10.09
C THR A 224 -4.36 4.71 -10.20
N THR A 225 -3.99 5.51 -9.20
CA THR A 225 -3.95 6.98 -9.32
C THR A 225 -2.58 7.52 -9.74
N ASN A 226 -1.56 6.66 -9.83
CA ASN A 226 -0.17 7.00 -10.15
C ASN A 226 0.22 6.56 -11.57
N LYS A 227 -0.51 7.04 -12.58
CA LYS A 227 -0.32 6.68 -13.99
C LYS A 227 1.12 6.80 -14.48
N LYS A 228 1.83 7.83 -14.06
CA LYS A 228 3.22 8.11 -14.50
C LYS A 228 4.19 6.97 -14.14
N ASP A 229 3.98 6.29 -13.02
CA ASP A 229 4.88 5.22 -12.56
C ASP A 229 4.47 3.88 -13.21
N PHE A 230 3.17 3.61 -13.33
CA PHE A 230 2.65 2.35 -13.88
C PHE A 230 2.65 2.28 -15.41
N LYS A 231 2.35 3.37 -16.12
CA LYS A 231 2.22 3.36 -17.57
C LYS A 231 3.42 2.74 -18.30
N PRO A 232 4.68 3.17 -18.07
CA PRO A 232 5.81 2.58 -18.78
C PRO A 232 6.01 1.09 -18.47
N ILE A 233 5.60 0.65 -17.28
CA ILE A 233 5.65 -0.76 -16.87
C ILE A 233 4.60 -1.56 -17.61
N CYS A 234 3.34 -1.12 -17.54
CA CYS A 234 2.20 -1.80 -18.17
C CYS A 234 2.39 -1.91 -19.70
N ASP A 235 2.79 -0.81 -20.35
CA ASP A 235 3.07 -0.79 -21.79
C ASP A 235 4.17 -1.80 -22.18
N HIS A 236 5.17 -2.00 -21.31
CA HIS A 236 6.28 -2.91 -21.56
C HIS A 236 5.91 -4.38 -21.35
N ILE A 237 5.18 -4.70 -20.28
CA ILE A 237 4.84 -6.09 -19.93
C ILE A 237 3.54 -6.59 -20.61
N GLY A 238 2.84 -5.72 -21.35
CA GLY A 238 1.55 -6.03 -21.99
C GLY A 238 0.35 -6.02 -21.05
N ALA A 239 0.47 -5.38 -19.88
CA ALA A 239 -0.63 -5.17 -18.95
C ALA A 239 -1.46 -3.93 -19.35
N SER A 240 -2.73 -3.89 -18.94
CA SER A 240 -3.64 -2.79 -19.25
C SER A 240 -3.77 -1.85 -18.06
N LEU A 241 -3.63 -0.55 -18.30
CA LEU A 241 -3.81 0.46 -17.27
C LEU A 241 -5.23 1.04 -17.28
N ILE A 242 -5.92 0.93 -16.15
CA ILE A 242 -7.27 1.45 -15.98
C ILE A 242 -7.22 2.66 -15.04
N GLU A 243 -7.71 3.79 -15.50
CA GLU A 243 -7.89 4.95 -14.63
C GLU A 243 -9.20 4.80 -13.85
N ALA A 244 -9.09 4.73 -12.52
CA ALA A 244 -10.22 5.02 -11.64
C ALA A 244 -10.46 6.54 -11.73
N LYS A 245 -11.21 6.96 -12.74
CA LYS A 245 -11.35 8.35 -13.22
C LYS A 245 -11.43 9.40 -12.10
N HIS A 246 -10.70 10.50 -12.33
CA HIS A 246 -10.89 11.84 -11.75
C HIS A 246 -11.93 12.64 -12.54
#